data_AF-A0A8D0L9P0-F1
#
_entry.id   AF-A0A8D0L9P0-F1
#
_cell.length_a   1.000
_cell.length_b   1.000
_cell.length_c   1.000
_cell.angle_alpha   90.00
_cell.angle_beta   90.00
_cell.angle_gamma   90.00
#
_symmetry.space_group_name_H-M   'P 1'
#
loop_
_entity.id
_entity.type
_entity.pdbx_description
1 polymer ?
#
loop_
_entity_poly.entity_id
_entity_poly.type
_entity_poly.pdbx_seq_one_letter_code
_entity_poly.pdbx_strand_id
1 'polypeptide(L)'
;MMCPLPALFRPVLVFWFDTGTSFIPLPVSLSFIFQIIQKIHVLHFLHLGMEWIEAPTLSGLTFSLVFPAVEPPSSLSLLKSVFLTLILGSTLLISLLDKVFQARADRNLLVGEVLCRVLPLFLPQPEGITGSSRMKGGSATKVLLETLLLTAHKTVSKDSEISEKCLLEILRTYERAHKVTYGQRKKIAALVKQAGTSLQKKAYVYLVGWHTLGIIAIMDGAECIPTFGADFNDVRGFLIGDHSEMFNREADLIAQGPQFAFSQEDFVKMILPSLTEIDTVLFLFTVDDDLAEVEKLVVQVKEKTSNLQALSHATVGQYLPASLKKLFPSIISIMWPILFLEYEGNFIQKFQRELSTKWILNTVSTGAHVLKGKILRNYMVDLRVSNSKLFWRAVSILQRLTGHSQAKCLDALLQVIYDPQPLSDEIRALEISRHIVVATEKSKVVPMTLLCLLRSCSVQEAQSRLEASPSIRAALDASLNLPGRKRGAEQSDAAADRST
;
A
#
# COMPACT_ATOMS: atom_id res chain seq x y z
N MET A 1 9.81 14.80 -53.01
CA MET A 1 8.35 15.05 -53.16
C MET A 1 7.67 14.34 -51.99
N MET A 2 7.43 15.03 -50.86
CA MET A 2 6.19 15.79 -50.54
C MET A 2 4.95 14.87 -50.59
N CYS A 3 4.10 14.70 -49.58
CA CYS A 3 3.81 15.48 -48.35
C CYS A 3 3.13 14.56 -47.30
N PRO A 4 2.93 15.03 -46.04
CA PRO A 4 2.84 14.23 -44.81
C PRO A 4 1.41 14.02 -44.26
N LEU A 5 1.27 13.06 -43.33
CA LEU A 5 0.11 12.90 -42.46
C LEU A 5 0.17 13.84 -41.23
N PRO A 6 -0.99 14.26 -40.67
CA PRO A 6 -1.08 15.44 -39.83
C PRO A 6 -0.82 15.18 -38.34
N ALA A 7 -0.53 16.29 -37.66
CA ALA A 7 0.05 16.44 -36.34
C ALA A 7 -0.84 16.01 -35.16
N LEU A 8 -0.12 15.59 -34.12
CA LEU A 8 -0.52 15.48 -32.72
C LEU A 8 -1.36 16.67 -32.23
N PHE A 9 -2.54 16.39 -31.66
CA PHE A 9 -3.14 17.24 -30.64
C PHE A 9 -2.73 16.71 -29.25
N ARG A 10 -1.83 17.45 -28.58
CA ARG A 10 -1.67 17.40 -27.12
C ARG A 10 -2.73 18.31 -26.49
N PRO A 11 -3.49 17.90 -25.47
CA PRO A 11 -4.25 18.87 -24.68
C PRO A 11 -3.26 19.66 -23.81
N VAL A 12 -3.04 20.93 -24.16
CA VAL A 12 -2.45 21.92 -23.26
C VAL A 12 -3.60 22.48 -22.42
N LEU A 13 -3.59 22.20 -21.12
CA LEU A 13 -4.56 22.76 -20.18
C LEU A 13 -4.09 24.19 -19.81
N VAL A 14 -4.66 25.20 -20.48
CA VAL A 14 -4.45 26.62 -20.13
C VAL A 14 -5.60 27.05 -19.23
N PHE A 15 -5.31 27.39 -17.97
CA PHE A 15 -6.29 28.01 -17.08
C PHE A 15 -6.26 29.53 -17.27
N TRP A 16 -7.39 30.12 -17.64
CA TRP A 16 -7.66 31.56 -17.52
C TRP A 16 -8.70 31.76 -16.42
N PHE A 17 -8.42 32.62 -15.46
CA PHE A 17 -9.39 33.06 -14.45
C PHE A 17 -9.87 34.46 -14.83
N ASP A 18 -11.14 34.58 -15.20
CA ASP A 18 -11.83 35.86 -15.32
C ASP A 18 -12.23 36.33 -13.90
N THR A 19 -11.77 37.50 -13.49
CA THR A 19 -12.12 38.09 -12.18
C THR A 19 -13.34 39.00 -12.35
N GLY A 20 -14.48 38.38 -12.62
CA GLY A 20 -15.78 39.03 -12.54
C GLY A 20 -16.11 39.39 -11.10
N THR A 21 -16.01 40.67 -10.77
CA THR A 21 -16.31 41.27 -9.47
C THR A 21 -17.75 41.02 -9.02
N SER A 22 -17.92 40.30 -7.91
CA SER A 22 -19.08 40.37 -7.01
C SER A 22 -18.71 39.74 -5.66
N PHE A 23 -18.39 40.58 -4.67
CA PHE A 23 -18.06 40.15 -3.31
C PHE A 23 -19.32 39.61 -2.60
N ILE A 24 -19.32 38.31 -2.26
CA ILE A 24 -20.19 37.75 -1.22
C ILE A 24 -19.26 37.44 -0.03
N PRO A 25 -19.52 37.98 1.18
CA PRO A 25 -18.65 37.72 2.32
C PRO A 25 -18.85 36.27 2.79
N LEU A 26 -17.83 35.43 2.61
CA LEU A 26 -17.77 34.10 3.21
C LEU A 26 -17.39 34.22 4.71
N PRO A 27 -17.87 33.32 5.59
CA PRO A 27 -17.47 33.28 6.99
C PRO A 27 -15.94 33.12 7.10
N VAL A 28 -15.36 33.76 8.12
CA VAL A 28 -13.90 33.87 8.34
C VAL A 28 -13.17 32.51 8.33
N SER A 29 -13.86 31.41 8.63
CA SER A 29 -13.30 30.04 8.60
C SER A 29 -13.05 29.49 7.18
N LEU A 30 -13.85 29.88 6.19
CA LEU A 30 -13.69 29.46 4.79
C LEU A 30 -12.62 30.27 4.05
N SER A 31 -12.43 31.54 4.44
CA SER A 31 -11.34 32.39 3.95
C SER A 31 -9.97 31.79 4.27
N PHE A 32 -9.82 31.17 5.44
CA PHE A 32 -8.58 30.52 5.87
C PHE A 32 -8.23 29.28 5.02
N ILE A 33 -9.23 28.44 4.72
CA ILE A 33 -9.06 27.26 3.85
C ILE A 33 -8.71 27.70 2.42
N PHE A 34 -9.35 28.75 1.91
CA PHE A 34 -9.06 29.30 0.59
C PHE A 34 -7.64 29.90 0.49
N GLN A 35 -7.17 30.58 1.53
CA GLN A 35 -5.80 31.10 1.59
C GLN A 35 -4.73 30.00 1.65
N ILE A 36 -5.04 28.87 2.29
CA ILE A 36 -4.17 27.69 2.28
C ILE A 36 -4.09 27.10 0.87
N ILE A 37 -5.23 26.98 0.17
CA ILE A 37 -5.30 26.44 -1.21
C ILE A 37 -4.57 27.36 -2.20
N GLN A 38 -4.75 28.68 -2.10
CA GLN A 38 -4.03 29.65 -2.95
C GLN A 38 -2.51 29.61 -2.73
N LYS A 39 -2.03 29.50 -1.48
CA LYS A 39 -0.60 29.34 -1.20
C LYS A 39 -0.04 28.02 -1.72
N ILE A 40 -0.83 26.94 -1.70
CA ILE A 40 -0.44 25.63 -2.25
C ILE A 40 -0.24 25.69 -3.78
N HIS A 41 -1.07 26.43 -4.51
CA HIS A 41 -0.94 26.60 -5.97
C HIS A 41 0.27 27.46 -6.37
N VAL A 42 0.57 28.53 -5.64
CA VAL A 42 1.74 29.39 -5.90
C VAL A 42 3.07 28.64 -5.70
N LEU A 43 3.14 27.73 -4.72
CA LEU A 43 4.32 26.89 -4.47
C LEU A 43 4.55 25.79 -5.51
N HIS A 44 3.52 25.40 -6.28
CA HIS A 44 3.64 24.39 -7.33
C HIS A 44 4.40 24.92 -8.56
N PHE A 45 4.23 26.20 -8.90
CA PHE A 45 4.88 26.82 -10.06
C PHE A 45 6.40 27.03 -9.88
N LEU A 46 6.83 27.38 -8.67
CA LEU A 46 8.25 27.60 -8.36
C LEU A 46 9.10 26.31 -8.33
N HIS A 47 8.47 25.14 -8.12
CA HIS A 47 9.19 23.86 -8.03
C HIS A 47 9.45 23.20 -9.40
N LEU A 48 8.83 23.69 -10.48
CA LEU A 48 8.97 23.15 -11.84
C LEU A 48 9.96 23.93 -12.72
N GLY A 49 10.65 24.95 -12.20
CA GLY A 49 11.71 25.66 -12.95
C GLY A 49 11.25 26.41 -14.20
N MET A 50 9.98 26.83 -14.25
CA MET A 50 9.41 27.58 -15.38
C MET A 50 9.57 29.09 -15.16
N GLU A 51 10.24 29.79 -16.09
CA GLU A 51 10.34 31.25 -16.09
C GLU A 51 9.01 31.92 -16.49
N TRP A 52 8.71 33.03 -15.82
CA TRP A 52 7.58 33.91 -16.13
C TRP A 52 7.88 34.71 -17.41
N ILE A 53 7.06 34.54 -18.46
CA ILE A 53 7.09 35.38 -19.65
C ILE A 53 5.74 36.11 -19.74
N GLU A 54 5.74 37.43 -19.56
CA GLU A 54 4.58 38.28 -19.86
C GLU A 54 4.47 38.49 -21.38
N ALA A 55 3.28 38.23 -21.95
CA ALA A 55 2.98 38.56 -23.34
C ALA A 55 1.51 39.02 -23.49
N PRO A 56 1.21 39.89 -24.48
CA PRO A 56 0.15 40.88 -24.39
C PRO A 56 -1.23 40.39 -24.83
N THR A 57 -2.23 41.10 -24.33
CA THR A 57 -3.68 40.99 -24.58
C THR A 57 -4.06 40.77 -26.04
N LEU A 58 -4.81 39.68 -26.32
CA LEU A 58 -5.59 39.51 -27.54
C LEU A 58 -7.02 39.10 -27.18
N SER A 59 -7.94 40.01 -27.48
CA SER A 59 -9.38 39.95 -27.27
C SER A 59 -10.07 39.05 -28.29
N GLY A 60 -11.06 38.28 -27.81
CA GLY A 60 -12.24 37.90 -28.61
C GLY A 60 -12.22 36.49 -29.20
N LEU A 61 -12.97 35.58 -28.56
CA LEU A 61 -13.81 34.54 -29.19
C LEU A 61 -14.57 33.78 -28.10
N THR A 62 -15.88 34.01 -28.02
CA THR A 62 -16.82 33.33 -27.13
C THR A 62 -17.29 32.01 -27.75
N PHE A 63 -17.23 30.92 -27.00
CA PHE A 63 -17.99 29.68 -27.27
C PHE A 63 -18.78 29.28 -26.03
N SER A 64 -20.11 29.18 -26.16
CA SER A 64 -21.04 28.75 -25.13
C SER A 64 -21.33 27.26 -25.26
N LEU A 65 -21.23 26.51 -24.16
CA LEU A 65 -21.76 25.15 -24.02
C LEU A 65 -22.91 25.21 -23.01
N VAL A 66 -24.14 25.06 -23.52
CA VAL A 66 -25.38 25.00 -22.75
C VAL A 66 -25.58 23.57 -22.26
N PHE A 67 -25.70 23.36 -20.95
CA PHE A 67 -26.20 22.12 -20.36
C PHE A 67 -27.53 22.37 -19.64
N PRO A 68 -28.48 21.42 -19.68
CA PRO A 68 -29.81 21.61 -19.12
C PRO A 68 -29.77 21.70 -17.60
N ALA A 69 -30.60 22.61 -17.07
CA ALA A 69 -30.69 22.94 -15.66
C ALA A 69 -31.21 21.77 -14.82
N VAL A 70 -30.34 21.23 -13.96
CA VAL A 70 -30.73 20.61 -12.69
C VAL A 70 -29.71 21.10 -11.66
N GLU A 71 -30.14 21.98 -10.75
CA GLU A 71 -29.33 22.46 -9.64
C GLU A 71 -29.01 21.30 -8.68
N PRO A 72 -27.73 21.02 -8.37
CA PRO A 72 -27.38 20.23 -7.20
C PRO A 72 -27.17 21.15 -5.99
N PRO A 73 -27.49 20.71 -4.76
CA PRO A 73 -27.28 21.52 -3.57
C PRO A 73 -25.79 21.85 -3.37
N SER A 74 -25.54 23.06 -2.88
CA SER A 74 -24.23 23.72 -2.65
C SER A 74 -23.22 22.93 -1.80
N SER A 75 -23.62 21.82 -1.17
CA SER A 75 -22.75 20.92 -0.41
C SER A 75 -21.96 19.93 -1.28
N LEU A 76 -22.42 19.65 -2.51
CA LEU A 76 -21.80 18.65 -3.38
C LEU A 76 -20.54 19.17 -4.11
N SER A 77 -20.44 20.48 -4.34
CA SER A 77 -19.29 21.12 -4.98
C SER A 77 -18.08 21.19 -4.04
N LEU A 78 -18.32 21.42 -2.74
CA LEU A 78 -17.29 21.44 -1.70
C LEU A 78 -16.68 20.06 -1.48
N LEU A 79 -17.53 19.02 -1.43
CA LEU A 79 -17.11 17.62 -1.31
C LEU A 79 -16.28 17.19 -2.53
N LYS A 80 -16.69 17.56 -3.75
CA LYS A 80 -15.91 17.29 -4.97
C LYS A 80 -14.55 17.99 -4.97
N SER A 81 -14.46 19.23 -4.49
CA SER A 81 -13.18 19.96 -4.39
C SER A 81 -12.24 19.36 -3.34
N VAL A 82 -12.77 18.91 -2.19
CA VAL A 82 -12.00 18.23 -1.14
C VAL A 82 -11.54 16.85 -1.61
N PHE A 83 -12.40 16.11 -2.31
CA PHE A 83 -12.07 14.79 -2.86
C PHE A 83 -10.98 14.86 -3.94
N LEU A 84 -11.07 15.85 -4.84
CA LEU A 84 -10.07 16.05 -5.90
C LEU A 84 -8.70 16.44 -5.32
N THR A 85 -8.70 17.21 -4.22
CA THR A 85 -7.48 17.60 -3.48
C THR A 85 -6.87 16.41 -2.71
N LEU A 86 -7.68 15.50 -2.18
CA LEU A 86 -7.22 14.29 -1.48
C LEU A 86 -6.68 13.22 -2.43
N ILE A 87 -7.27 13.07 -3.63
CA ILE A 87 -6.82 12.08 -4.63
C ILE A 87 -5.50 12.49 -5.29
N LEU A 88 -5.34 13.78 -5.65
CA LEU A 88 -4.06 14.34 -6.09
C LEU A 88 -3.04 14.40 -4.93
N GLY A 89 -3.54 14.26 -3.70
CA GLY A 89 -2.81 14.38 -2.45
C GLY A 89 -2.04 13.14 -2.00
N SER A 90 -2.11 11.97 -2.64
CA SER A 90 -1.39 10.78 -2.10
C SER A 90 0.14 10.89 -2.22
N THR A 91 0.63 11.65 -3.20
CA THR A 91 2.06 12.01 -3.32
C THR A 91 2.35 13.34 -2.62
N LEU A 92 1.35 14.23 -2.58
CA LEU A 92 1.44 15.52 -1.91
C LEU A 92 1.41 15.38 -0.39
N LEU A 93 0.72 14.42 0.22
CA LEU A 93 0.62 14.21 1.66
C LEU A 93 1.96 13.77 2.23
N ILE A 94 2.75 13.01 1.45
CA ILE A 94 4.14 12.70 1.79
C ILE A 94 5.01 13.96 1.68
N SER A 95 4.83 14.79 0.66
CA SER A 95 5.51 16.10 0.52
C SER A 95 5.04 17.14 1.55
N LEU A 96 3.79 17.10 1.98
CA LEU A 96 3.16 17.97 2.96
C LEU A 96 3.63 17.56 4.35
N LEU A 97 3.73 16.25 4.62
CA LEU A 97 4.37 15.73 5.82
C LEU A 97 5.85 16.10 5.82
N ASP A 98 6.60 15.94 4.72
CA ASP A 98 8.00 16.37 4.61
C ASP A 98 8.17 17.89 4.82
N LYS A 99 7.26 18.72 4.29
CA LYS A 99 7.26 20.18 4.51
C LYS A 99 6.80 20.56 5.92
N VAL A 100 5.88 19.83 6.54
CA VAL A 100 5.52 19.95 7.96
C VAL A 100 6.70 19.54 8.85
N PHE A 101 7.50 18.54 8.44
CA PHE A 101 8.73 18.14 9.13
C PHE A 101 9.87 19.15 8.95
N GLN A 102 9.99 19.80 7.78
CA GLN A 102 10.97 20.88 7.56
C GLN A 102 10.53 22.22 8.17
N ALA A 103 9.23 22.46 8.30
CA ALA A 103 8.66 23.62 9.01
C ALA A 103 8.71 23.41 10.53
N ARG A 104 9.92 23.22 11.07
CA ARG A 104 10.20 23.17 12.51
C ARG A 104 10.06 24.54 13.21
N ALA A 105 9.42 25.52 12.56
CA ALA A 105 9.44 26.93 12.97
C ALA A 105 8.08 27.55 13.31
N ASP A 106 6.95 27.02 12.84
CA ASP A 106 5.63 27.63 13.11
C ASP A 106 4.81 26.82 14.13
N ARG A 107 4.74 27.34 15.37
CA ARG A 107 4.07 26.76 16.54
C ARG A 107 2.53 26.77 16.50
N ASN A 108 1.89 26.99 15.35
CA ASN A 108 0.44 27.27 15.30
C ASN A 108 -0.42 26.18 14.65
N LEU A 109 0.13 25.00 14.33
CA LEU A 109 -0.69 23.90 13.82
C LEU A 109 -1.00 22.91 14.95
N LEU A 110 -2.20 23.02 15.54
CA LEU A 110 -2.76 22.05 16.49
C LEU A 110 -2.61 20.61 15.98
N VAL A 111 -2.77 20.42 14.67
CA VAL A 111 -2.56 19.14 13.98
C VAL A 111 -1.11 18.67 14.09
N GLY A 112 -0.11 19.54 13.91
CA GLY A 112 1.32 19.21 14.02
C GLY A 112 1.74 18.80 15.43
N GLU A 113 1.25 19.49 16.47
CA GLU A 113 1.58 19.15 17.87
C GLU A 113 0.90 17.86 18.33
N VAL A 114 -0.37 17.65 17.98
CA VAL A 114 -1.11 16.41 18.25
C VAL A 114 -0.49 15.23 17.51
N LEU A 115 -0.12 15.48 16.24
CA LEU A 115 0.62 14.52 15.45
C LEU A 115 1.93 14.14 16.18
N CYS A 116 2.78 15.10 16.53
CA CYS A 116 4.05 14.83 17.22
C CYS A 116 3.91 14.10 18.58
N ARG A 117 2.82 14.31 19.33
CA ARG A 117 2.60 13.68 20.65
C ARG A 117 2.10 12.23 20.56
N VAL A 118 1.37 11.85 19.51
CA VAL A 118 0.82 10.49 19.34
C VAL A 118 1.54 9.67 18.27
N LEU A 119 2.26 10.31 17.35
CA LEU A 119 3.08 9.66 16.33
C LEU A 119 4.43 9.07 16.79
N PRO A 120 4.85 8.93 18.06
CA PRO A 120 5.99 8.04 18.34
C PRO A 120 5.74 6.60 17.84
N LEU A 121 4.48 6.19 17.64
CA LEU A 121 4.08 4.93 17.00
C LEU A 121 4.15 4.93 15.45
N PHE A 122 4.11 6.10 14.80
CA PHE A 122 3.83 6.22 13.36
C PHE A 122 4.77 7.18 12.59
N LEU A 123 5.67 7.92 13.27
CA LEU A 123 6.78 8.64 12.65
C LEU A 123 7.63 7.68 11.81
N PRO A 124 8.31 8.15 10.75
CA PRO A 124 9.00 7.30 9.78
C PRO A 124 10.32 6.77 10.35
N GLN A 125 10.26 6.05 11.47
CA GLN A 125 11.24 5.01 11.71
C GLN A 125 11.16 4.03 10.54
N PRO A 126 12.29 3.49 10.08
CA PRO A 126 12.31 2.52 8.98
C PRO A 126 11.26 1.43 9.16
N GLU A 127 10.64 1.04 8.05
CA GLU A 127 9.79 -0.15 8.00
C GLU A 127 10.61 -1.37 8.43
N GLY A 128 9.96 -2.36 9.06
CA GLY A 128 10.62 -3.62 9.45
C GLY A 128 11.25 -4.33 8.23
N ILE A 129 10.62 -4.17 7.06
CA ILE A 129 11.22 -4.46 5.76
C ILE A 129 11.35 -3.15 4.98
N THR A 130 12.58 -2.79 4.64
CA THR A 130 12.92 -1.49 4.04
C THR A 130 12.09 -1.21 2.80
N GLY A 131 11.33 -0.12 2.82
CA GLY A 131 10.52 0.34 1.70
C GLY A 131 9.13 -0.29 1.57
N SER A 132 8.73 -1.18 2.48
CA SER A 132 7.38 -1.76 2.50
C SER A 132 6.34 -0.77 3.04
N SER A 133 6.04 0.28 2.27
CA SER A 133 5.15 1.38 2.67
C SER A 133 3.72 0.94 2.99
N ARG A 134 3.30 -0.24 2.51
CA ARG A 134 2.00 -0.84 2.83
C ARG A 134 1.85 -1.16 4.33
N MET A 135 2.94 -1.33 5.06
CA MET A 135 2.96 -1.70 6.47
C MET A 135 2.69 -0.49 7.36
N LYS A 136 3.71 0.17 7.91
CA LYS A 136 3.52 1.30 8.83
C LYS A 136 2.93 2.50 8.10
N GLY A 137 3.45 2.86 6.92
CA GLY A 137 2.96 4.00 6.14
C GLY A 137 1.46 3.92 5.82
N GLY A 138 1.01 2.78 5.30
CA GLY A 138 -0.41 2.55 5.01
C GLY A 138 -1.28 2.49 6.27
N SER A 139 -0.77 1.93 7.38
CA SER A 139 -1.49 1.92 8.66
C SER A 139 -1.63 3.35 9.22
N ALA A 140 -0.57 4.14 9.19
CA ALA A 140 -0.57 5.54 9.61
C ALA A 140 -1.57 6.35 8.77
N THR A 141 -1.56 6.17 7.46
CA THR A 141 -2.49 6.86 6.55
C THR A 141 -3.95 6.57 6.91
N LYS A 142 -4.29 5.29 7.15
CA LYS A 142 -5.64 4.88 7.58
C LYS A 142 -6.03 5.56 8.89
N VAL A 143 -5.20 5.43 9.92
CA VAL A 143 -5.44 6.02 11.25
C VAL A 143 -5.62 7.54 11.18
N LEU A 144 -4.76 8.23 10.43
CA LEU A 144 -4.78 9.69 10.32
C LEU A 144 -6.04 10.18 9.60
N LEU A 145 -6.34 9.61 8.43
CA LEU A 145 -7.49 10.05 7.64
C LEU A 145 -8.81 9.73 8.34
N GLU A 146 -8.95 8.53 8.92
CA GLU A 146 -10.17 8.16 9.65
C GLU A 146 -10.39 9.05 10.88
N THR A 147 -9.33 9.34 11.63
CA THR A 147 -9.43 10.24 12.79
C THR A 147 -9.89 11.63 12.37
N LEU A 148 -9.28 12.19 11.33
CA LEU A 148 -9.61 13.53 10.83
C LEU A 148 -11.03 13.59 10.26
N LEU A 149 -11.40 12.61 9.42
CA LEU A 149 -12.72 12.56 8.78
C LEU A 149 -13.84 12.30 9.80
N LEU A 150 -13.64 11.39 10.76
CA LEU A 150 -14.62 11.18 11.84
C LEU A 150 -14.85 12.46 12.63
N THR A 151 -13.77 13.15 12.99
CA THR A 151 -13.86 14.40 13.75
C THR A 151 -14.58 15.48 12.93
N ALA A 152 -14.30 15.59 11.62
CA ALA A 152 -15.01 16.51 10.74
C ALA A 152 -16.51 16.16 10.64
N HIS A 153 -16.86 14.88 10.50
CA HIS A 153 -18.25 14.43 10.50
C HIS A 153 -18.96 14.74 11.82
N LYS A 154 -18.29 14.54 12.96
CA LYS A 154 -18.83 14.88 14.28
C LYS A 154 -19.13 16.36 14.39
N THR A 155 -18.22 17.21 13.93
CA THR A 155 -18.39 18.67 13.92
C THR A 155 -19.63 19.08 13.13
N VAL A 156 -19.81 18.53 11.92
CA VAL A 156 -20.98 18.86 11.09
C VAL A 156 -22.28 18.31 11.70
N SER A 157 -22.27 17.08 12.21
CA SER A 157 -23.48 16.42 12.72
C SER A 157 -23.95 16.93 14.08
N LYS A 158 -23.05 17.47 14.92
CA LYS A 158 -23.34 17.89 16.30
C LYS A 158 -23.10 19.37 16.58
N ASP A 159 -22.75 20.14 15.55
CA ASP A 159 -22.37 21.55 15.68
C ASP A 159 -21.31 21.78 16.79
N SER A 160 -20.29 20.90 16.80
CA SER A 160 -19.26 20.89 17.84
C SER A 160 -17.89 21.27 17.29
N GLU A 161 -17.14 22.13 17.98
CA GLU A 161 -15.79 22.50 17.56
C GLU A 161 -14.81 21.31 17.61
N ILE A 162 -13.84 21.34 16.68
CA ILE A 162 -12.74 20.37 16.65
C ILE A 162 -11.79 20.67 17.81
N SER A 163 -11.62 19.72 18.71
CA SER A 163 -10.68 19.82 19.84
C SER A 163 -9.57 18.78 19.75
N GLU A 164 -8.38 19.13 20.25
CA GLU A 164 -7.25 18.20 20.43
C GLU A 164 -7.68 16.96 21.24
N LYS A 165 -8.49 17.16 22.29
CA LYS A 165 -9.01 16.08 23.13
C LYS A 165 -9.78 15.03 22.31
N CYS A 166 -10.64 15.46 21.38
CA CYS A 166 -11.41 14.56 20.53
C CYS A 166 -10.50 13.70 19.64
N LEU A 167 -9.50 14.32 18.99
CA LEU A 167 -8.52 13.61 18.17
C LEU A 167 -7.74 12.58 19.00
N LEU A 168 -7.27 12.97 20.18
CA LEU A 168 -6.52 12.08 21.08
C LEU A 168 -7.36 10.89 21.57
N GLU A 169 -8.66 11.09 21.83
CA GLU A 169 -9.57 10.01 22.23
C GLU A 169 -9.70 8.95 21.13
N ILE A 170 -9.87 9.38 19.87
CA ILE A 170 -9.93 8.47 18.73
C ILE A 170 -8.59 7.76 18.53
N LEU A 171 -7.47 8.49 18.54
CA LEU A 171 -6.14 7.88 18.36
C LEU A 171 -5.82 6.83 19.44
N ARG A 172 -6.21 7.07 20.70
CA ARG A 172 -6.08 6.08 21.78
C ARG A 172 -6.87 4.80 21.51
N THR A 173 -7.94 4.86 20.73
CA THR A 173 -8.68 3.65 20.32
C THR A 173 -7.82 2.79 19.40
N TYR A 174 -7.08 3.38 18.45
CA TYR A 174 -6.15 2.65 17.58
C TYR A 174 -4.93 2.11 18.35
N GLU A 175 -4.44 2.84 19.37
CA GLU A 175 -3.39 2.31 20.26
C GLU A 175 -3.88 1.06 21.01
N ARG A 176 -5.13 1.07 21.51
CA ARG A 176 -5.75 -0.11 22.12
C ARG A 176 -5.90 -1.24 21.11
N ALA A 177 -6.29 -0.94 19.87
CA ALA A 177 -6.38 -1.93 18.81
C ALA A 177 -5.05 -2.65 18.61
N HIS A 178 -3.93 -1.92 18.57
CA HIS A 178 -2.59 -2.53 18.45
C HIS A 178 -2.32 -3.53 19.59
N LYS A 179 -2.60 -3.15 20.84
CA LYS A 179 -2.41 -4.02 22.02
C LYS A 179 -3.27 -5.28 21.94
N VAL A 180 -4.54 -5.13 21.55
CA VAL A 180 -5.50 -6.23 21.41
C VAL A 180 -5.10 -7.20 20.29
N THR A 181 -4.72 -6.68 19.11
CA THR A 181 -4.26 -7.46 17.97
C THR A 181 -3.02 -8.28 18.33
N TYR A 182 -1.96 -7.62 18.81
CA TYR A 182 -0.69 -8.30 19.09
C TYR A 182 -0.68 -9.08 20.42
N GLY A 183 -1.73 -8.96 21.24
CA GLY A 183 -2.04 -9.93 22.29
C GLY A 183 -2.19 -11.36 21.75
N GLN A 184 -2.58 -11.52 20.48
CA GLN A 184 -2.70 -12.81 19.79
C GLN A 184 -1.39 -13.29 19.10
N ARG A 185 -0.24 -12.68 19.39
CA ARG A 185 1.05 -12.95 18.71
C ARG A 185 1.41 -14.43 18.52
N LYS A 186 1.08 -15.30 19.47
CA LYS A 186 1.36 -16.76 19.37
C LYS A 186 0.59 -17.40 18.21
N LYS A 187 -0.70 -17.06 18.06
CA LYS A 187 -1.54 -17.58 16.97
C LYS A 187 -1.18 -16.94 15.63
N ILE A 188 -0.85 -15.65 15.63
CA ILE A 188 -0.32 -14.96 14.43
C ILE A 188 0.95 -15.65 13.94
N ALA A 189 1.89 -15.98 14.83
CA ALA A 189 3.11 -16.69 14.47
C ALA A 189 2.84 -18.11 13.91
N ALA A 190 1.86 -18.83 14.47
CA ALA A 190 1.43 -20.11 13.93
C ALA A 190 0.86 -19.97 12.50
N LEU A 191 0.03 -18.95 12.27
CA LEU A 191 -0.52 -18.63 10.94
C LEU A 191 0.58 -18.24 9.93
N VAL A 192 1.57 -17.43 10.35
CA VAL A 192 2.77 -17.12 9.54
C VAL A 192 3.48 -18.40 9.11
N LYS A 193 3.70 -19.33 10.05
CA LYS A 193 4.37 -20.61 9.77
C LYS A 193 3.58 -21.47 8.80
N GLN A 194 2.26 -21.55 8.97
CA GLN A 194 1.38 -22.33 8.10
C GLN A 194 1.39 -21.76 6.67
N ALA A 195 1.14 -20.45 6.52
CA ALA A 195 1.19 -19.78 5.21
C ALA A 195 2.57 -19.90 4.56
N GLY A 196 3.65 -19.73 5.32
CA GLY A 196 5.02 -19.92 4.83
C GLY A 196 5.28 -21.35 4.35
N THR A 197 4.73 -22.36 5.03
CA THR A 197 4.84 -23.77 4.63
C THR A 197 4.12 -24.04 3.31
N SER A 198 2.90 -23.53 3.13
CA SER A 198 2.17 -23.63 1.85
C SER A 198 2.98 -23.00 0.72
N LEU A 199 3.47 -21.76 0.91
CA LEU A 199 4.25 -21.07 -0.12
C LEU A 199 5.59 -21.76 -0.43
N GLN A 200 6.25 -22.38 0.56
CA GLN A 200 7.47 -23.17 0.34
C GLN A 200 7.20 -24.43 -0.49
N LYS A 201 6.01 -25.03 -0.33
CA LYS A 201 5.54 -26.18 -1.13
C LYS A 201 4.98 -25.76 -2.50
N LYS A 202 5.15 -24.50 -2.90
CA LYS A 202 4.59 -23.91 -4.14
C LYS A 202 3.05 -24.01 -4.21
N ALA A 203 2.40 -24.01 -3.04
CA ALA A 203 0.94 -23.95 -2.90
C ALA A 203 0.49 -22.50 -2.68
N TYR A 204 -0.83 -22.32 -2.61
CA TYR A 204 -1.47 -21.00 -2.57
C TYR A 204 -1.99 -20.65 -1.17
N VAL A 205 -2.16 -19.34 -0.94
CA VAL A 205 -2.79 -18.80 0.27
C VAL A 205 -3.99 -17.95 -0.13
N TYR A 206 -5.18 -18.36 0.28
CA TYR A 206 -6.43 -17.67 -0.02
C TYR A 206 -6.96 -16.94 1.22
N LEU A 207 -7.21 -15.64 1.09
CA LEU A 207 -7.69 -14.75 2.13
C LEU A 207 -9.17 -14.42 1.84
N VAL A 208 -10.09 -15.07 2.53
CA VAL A 208 -11.53 -14.97 2.26
C VAL A 208 -12.18 -14.11 3.34
N GLY A 209 -12.54 -12.87 3.00
CA GLY A 209 -13.03 -11.89 3.97
C GLY A 209 -14.45 -11.43 3.71
N TRP A 210 -15.23 -11.28 4.77
CA TRP A 210 -16.59 -10.73 4.72
C TRP A 210 -16.57 -9.21 4.73
N HIS A 211 -17.42 -8.63 3.88
CA HIS A 211 -17.62 -7.19 3.74
C HIS A 211 -16.30 -6.44 3.60
N THR A 212 -16.08 -5.39 4.41
CA THR A 212 -14.86 -4.58 4.31
C THR A 212 -13.59 -5.33 4.72
N LEU A 213 -13.68 -6.44 5.45
CA LEU A 213 -12.51 -7.29 5.72
C LEU A 213 -12.03 -8.00 4.45
N GLY A 214 -12.93 -8.26 3.49
CA GLY A 214 -12.60 -8.74 2.15
C GLY A 214 -11.77 -7.73 1.35
N ILE A 215 -12.05 -6.44 1.48
CA ILE A 215 -11.22 -5.38 0.86
C ILE A 215 -9.80 -5.44 1.45
N ILE A 216 -9.68 -5.55 2.78
CA ILE A 216 -8.37 -5.65 3.44
C ILE A 216 -7.61 -6.92 2.98
N ALA A 217 -8.33 -8.01 2.72
CA ALA A 217 -7.77 -9.24 2.16
C ALA A 217 -7.21 -9.03 0.74
N ILE A 218 -7.99 -8.39 -0.13
CA ILE A 218 -7.58 -8.06 -1.51
C ILE A 218 -6.36 -7.15 -1.49
N MET A 219 -6.36 -6.11 -0.66
CA MET A 219 -5.23 -5.19 -0.51
C MET A 219 -3.93 -5.89 -0.10
N ASP A 220 -3.99 -6.86 0.82
CA ASP A 220 -2.79 -7.58 1.27
C ASP A 220 -2.24 -8.52 0.17
N GLY A 221 -3.12 -9.25 -0.51
CA GLY A 221 -2.74 -10.18 -1.59
C GLY A 221 -2.11 -9.44 -2.78
N ALA A 222 -2.75 -8.36 -3.25
CA ALA A 222 -2.28 -7.58 -4.39
C ALA A 222 -0.85 -7.02 -4.19
N GLU A 223 -0.51 -6.64 -2.96
CA GLU A 223 0.80 -6.12 -2.61
C GLU A 223 1.91 -7.19 -2.57
N CYS A 224 1.57 -8.48 -2.50
CA CYS A 224 2.59 -9.54 -2.52
C CYS A 224 3.35 -9.61 -3.86
N ILE A 225 2.68 -9.27 -4.96
CA ILE A 225 3.22 -9.31 -6.33
C ILE A 225 4.42 -8.35 -6.47
N PRO A 226 4.27 -7.01 -6.28
CA PRO A 226 5.39 -6.09 -6.44
C PRO A 226 6.41 -6.20 -5.31
N THR A 227 5.99 -6.60 -4.10
CA THR A 227 6.85 -6.61 -2.90
C THR A 227 7.79 -7.81 -2.87
N PHE A 228 7.30 -8.99 -3.23
CA PHE A 228 8.06 -10.26 -3.09
C PHE A 228 8.29 -10.99 -4.41
N GLY A 229 7.93 -10.37 -5.55
CA GLY A 229 8.02 -11.03 -6.84
C GLY A 229 7.09 -12.24 -6.93
N ALA A 230 6.03 -12.24 -6.13
CA ALA A 230 5.06 -13.33 -6.05
C ALA A 230 4.30 -13.48 -7.37
N ASP A 231 3.85 -14.68 -7.67
CA ASP A 231 2.81 -14.88 -8.69
C ASP A 231 1.47 -14.32 -8.18
N PHE A 232 0.58 -13.91 -9.08
CA PHE A 232 -0.72 -13.39 -8.67
C PHE A 232 -1.59 -14.46 -7.98
N ASN A 233 -1.29 -15.75 -8.17
CA ASN A 233 -1.97 -16.85 -7.48
C ASN A 233 -1.36 -17.19 -6.11
N ASP A 234 -0.10 -16.81 -5.83
CA ASP A 234 0.59 -17.15 -4.58
C ASP A 234 -0.24 -16.73 -3.34
N VAL A 235 -0.78 -15.51 -3.37
CA VAL A 235 -1.67 -14.97 -2.32
C VAL A 235 -2.81 -14.18 -2.95
N ARG A 236 -4.06 -14.61 -2.73
CA ARG A 236 -5.25 -13.95 -3.28
C ARG A 236 -6.28 -13.62 -2.21
N GLY A 237 -6.82 -12.40 -2.28
CA GLY A 237 -7.93 -11.96 -1.44
C GLY A 237 -9.27 -12.06 -2.16
N PHE A 238 -10.31 -12.40 -1.40
CA PHE A 238 -11.69 -12.47 -1.86
C PHE A 238 -12.62 -11.73 -0.91
N LEU A 239 -13.65 -11.10 -1.48
CA LEU A 239 -14.70 -10.38 -0.78
C LEU A 239 -16.00 -11.17 -0.85
N ILE A 240 -16.51 -11.51 0.34
CA ILE A 240 -17.80 -12.17 0.54
C ILE A 240 -18.82 -11.13 1.03
N GLY A 241 -20.01 -11.13 0.45
CA GLY A 241 -21.05 -10.14 0.71
C GLY A 241 -21.15 -9.04 -0.35
N ASP A 242 -22.06 -8.10 -0.11
CA ASP A 242 -22.40 -7.06 -1.08
C ASP A 242 -21.24 -6.08 -1.32
N HIS A 243 -20.97 -5.82 -2.59
CA HIS A 243 -19.94 -4.92 -3.10
C HIS A 243 -20.47 -4.03 -4.24
N SER A 244 -21.79 -4.03 -4.48
CA SER A 244 -22.45 -3.29 -5.56
C SER A 244 -22.19 -1.77 -5.51
N GLU A 245 -22.04 -1.20 -4.31
CA GLU A 245 -21.75 0.23 -4.11
C GLU A 245 -20.24 0.53 -4.00
N MET A 246 -19.36 -0.46 -4.08
CA MET A 246 -17.91 -0.27 -3.85
C MET A 246 -17.15 0.13 -5.11
N PHE A 247 -17.60 -0.29 -6.29
CA PHE A 247 -16.84 -0.16 -7.54
C PHE A 247 -17.60 0.64 -8.59
N ASN A 248 -17.00 1.74 -9.05
CA ASN A 248 -17.59 2.59 -10.10
C ASN A 248 -17.67 1.91 -11.48
N ARG A 249 -16.87 0.84 -11.72
CA ARG A 249 -16.74 0.12 -13.01
C ARG A 249 -16.39 -1.35 -12.81
N GLU A 250 -17.20 -2.06 -12.05
CA GLU A 250 -16.91 -3.47 -11.70
C GLU A 250 -16.85 -4.41 -12.91
N ALA A 251 -17.83 -4.30 -13.83
CA ALA A 251 -17.92 -5.15 -15.01
C ALA A 251 -16.65 -5.05 -15.89
N ASP A 252 -16.08 -3.85 -16.00
CA ASP A 252 -14.85 -3.60 -16.77
C ASP A 252 -13.62 -4.26 -16.12
N LEU A 253 -13.62 -4.49 -14.81
CA LEU A 253 -12.51 -5.13 -14.10
C LEU A 253 -12.54 -6.65 -14.30
N ILE A 254 -13.69 -7.28 -14.11
CA ILE A 254 -13.83 -8.75 -14.20
C ILE A 254 -13.56 -9.24 -15.63
N ALA A 255 -13.97 -8.47 -16.64
CA ALA A 255 -13.76 -8.82 -18.05
C ALA A 255 -12.29 -8.86 -18.49
N GLN A 256 -11.35 -8.32 -17.70
CA GLN A 256 -9.93 -8.26 -18.06
C GLN A 256 -9.16 -9.56 -17.80
N GLY A 257 -9.74 -10.54 -17.10
CA GLY A 257 -9.16 -11.87 -16.93
C GLY A 257 -9.19 -12.42 -15.51
N PRO A 258 -8.73 -13.67 -15.31
CA PRO A 258 -8.87 -14.41 -14.06
C PRO A 258 -8.10 -13.80 -12.87
N GLN A 259 -7.10 -12.96 -13.13
CA GLN A 259 -6.37 -12.20 -12.11
C GLN A 259 -7.20 -11.09 -11.45
N PHE A 260 -8.31 -10.66 -12.08
CA PHE A 260 -9.21 -9.65 -11.55
C PHE A 260 -10.43 -10.22 -10.82
N ALA A 261 -10.54 -11.54 -10.74
CA ALA A 261 -11.61 -12.22 -10.01
C ALA A 261 -11.41 -12.06 -8.49
N PHE A 262 -12.43 -11.57 -7.77
CA PHE A 262 -12.32 -11.26 -6.33
C PHE A 262 -13.60 -11.52 -5.53
N SER A 263 -14.73 -11.83 -6.19
CA SER A 263 -16.02 -12.00 -5.52
C SER A 263 -16.17 -13.38 -4.87
N GLN A 264 -17.23 -13.56 -4.10
CA GLN A 264 -17.66 -14.87 -3.58
C GLN A 264 -17.90 -15.88 -4.70
N GLU A 265 -18.58 -15.46 -5.77
CA GLU A 265 -18.86 -16.35 -6.90
C GLU A 265 -17.58 -16.81 -7.57
N ASP A 266 -16.62 -15.91 -7.75
CA ASP A 266 -15.31 -16.22 -8.31
C ASP A 266 -14.57 -17.24 -7.45
N PHE A 267 -14.57 -17.06 -6.13
CA PHE A 267 -13.95 -18.01 -5.22
C PHE A 267 -14.57 -19.39 -5.34
N VAL A 268 -15.90 -19.49 -5.29
CA VAL A 268 -16.63 -20.77 -5.33
C VAL A 268 -16.53 -21.46 -6.69
N LYS A 269 -16.57 -20.70 -7.80
CA LYS A 269 -16.56 -21.27 -9.16
C LYS A 269 -15.15 -21.56 -9.66
N MET A 270 -14.18 -20.70 -9.39
CA MET A 270 -12.85 -20.77 -9.97
C MET A 270 -11.81 -21.38 -9.03
N ILE A 271 -11.87 -21.04 -7.74
CA ILE A 271 -10.81 -21.41 -6.78
C ILE A 271 -11.14 -22.70 -6.05
N LEU A 272 -12.31 -22.77 -5.41
CA LEU A 272 -12.75 -23.89 -4.58
C LEU A 272 -12.60 -25.27 -5.24
N PRO A 273 -12.95 -25.48 -6.53
CA PRO A 273 -12.79 -26.77 -7.18
C PRO A 273 -11.32 -27.19 -7.37
N SER A 274 -10.42 -26.20 -7.47
CA SER A 274 -8.99 -26.39 -7.75
C SER A 274 -8.12 -26.46 -6.48
N LEU A 275 -8.72 -26.26 -5.30
CA LEU A 275 -8.01 -26.34 -4.03
C LEU A 275 -7.42 -27.73 -3.78
N THR A 276 -6.21 -27.73 -3.24
CA THR A 276 -5.44 -28.91 -2.85
C THR A 276 -5.20 -28.94 -1.34
N GLU A 277 -4.81 -30.10 -0.82
CA GLU A 277 -4.56 -30.33 0.62
C GLU A 277 -3.40 -29.48 1.21
N ILE A 278 -2.54 -28.92 0.35
CA ILE A 278 -1.39 -28.11 0.76
C ILE A 278 -1.67 -26.60 0.71
N ASP A 279 -2.80 -26.19 0.13
CA ASP A 279 -3.26 -24.80 0.11
C ASP A 279 -3.75 -24.37 1.49
N THR A 280 -3.49 -23.12 1.87
CA THR A 280 -4.00 -22.52 3.11
C THR A 280 -5.16 -21.58 2.81
N VAL A 281 -6.26 -21.70 3.55
CA VAL A 281 -7.40 -20.77 3.46
C VAL A 281 -7.64 -20.11 4.81
N LEU A 282 -7.64 -18.77 4.81
CA LEU A 282 -7.87 -17.93 5.97
C LEU A 282 -9.20 -17.19 5.83
N PHE A 283 -10.13 -17.47 6.75
CA PHE A 283 -11.43 -16.81 6.82
C PHE A 283 -11.35 -15.57 7.72
N LEU A 284 -11.89 -14.44 7.27
CA LEU A 284 -11.89 -13.17 7.99
C LEU A 284 -13.34 -12.68 8.14
N PHE A 285 -13.86 -12.66 9.36
CA PHE A 285 -15.27 -12.31 9.58
C PHE A 285 -15.48 -11.76 11.00
N THR A 286 -16.67 -11.23 11.23
CA THR A 286 -17.15 -10.77 12.52
C THR A 286 -18.26 -11.69 13.02
N VAL A 287 -18.50 -11.72 14.34
CA VAL A 287 -19.65 -12.48 14.90
C VAL A 287 -20.99 -11.87 14.49
N ASP A 288 -20.98 -10.65 13.94
CA ASP A 288 -22.16 -9.95 13.41
C ASP A 288 -22.50 -10.35 11.96
N ASP A 289 -21.61 -11.07 11.25
CA ASP A 289 -21.83 -11.52 9.87
C ASP A 289 -22.79 -12.73 9.82
N ASP A 290 -23.24 -13.13 8.62
CA ASP A 290 -24.02 -14.36 8.44
C ASP A 290 -23.15 -15.61 8.72
N LEU A 291 -23.17 -16.06 9.97
CA LEU A 291 -22.38 -17.20 10.41
C LEU A 291 -22.83 -18.53 9.77
N ALA A 292 -24.06 -18.63 9.27
CA ALA A 292 -24.52 -19.82 8.55
C ALA A 292 -23.88 -19.88 7.16
N GLU A 293 -23.74 -18.74 6.49
CA GLU A 293 -22.98 -18.64 5.24
C GLU A 293 -21.50 -18.97 5.46
N VAL A 294 -20.88 -18.41 6.51
CA VAL A 294 -19.49 -18.73 6.89
C VAL A 294 -19.35 -20.23 7.13
N GLU A 295 -20.24 -20.84 7.91
CA GLU A 295 -20.22 -22.28 8.21
C GLU A 295 -20.31 -23.12 6.94
N LYS A 296 -21.24 -22.79 6.04
CA LYS A 296 -21.42 -23.48 4.76
C LYS A 296 -20.15 -23.43 3.91
N LEU A 297 -19.53 -22.27 3.75
CA LEU A 297 -18.33 -22.13 2.93
C LEU A 297 -17.12 -22.85 3.57
N VAL A 298 -16.97 -22.76 4.89
CA VAL A 298 -15.90 -23.46 5.61
C VAL A 298 -16.01 -24.98 5.44
N VAL A 299 -17.22 -25.54 5.53
CA VAL A 299 -17.45 -26.98 5.29
C VAL A 299 -17.01 -27.39 3.88
N GLN A 300 -17.39 -26.62 2.85
CA GLN A 300 -16.97 -26.89 1.47
C GLN A 300 -15.44 -26.84 1.29
N VAL A 301 -14.77 -25.86 1.88
CA VAL A 301 -13.29 -25.78 1.80
C VAL A 301 -12.63 -26.92 2.58
N LYS A 302 -13.22 -27.35 3.70
CA LYS A 302 -12.70 -28.45 4.53
C LYS A 302 -12.68 -29.79 3.82
N GLU A 303 -13.55 -29.99 2.82
CA GLU A 303 -13.51 -31.15 1.94
C GLU A 303 -12.26 -31.18 1.04
N LYS A 304 -11.61 -30.03 0.83
CA LYS A 304 -10.44 -29.86 -0.06
C LYS A 304 -9.12 -29.74 0.70
N THR A 305 -9.11 -29.01 1.81
CA THR A 305 -7.90 -28.76 2.60
C THR A 305 -8.18 -28.73 4.11
N SER A 306 -7.25 -29.27 4.88
CA SER A 306 -7.26 -29.20 6.35
C SER A 306 -6.54 -27.95 6.89
N ASN A 307 -5.82 -27.22 6.05
CA ASN A 307 -5.06 -26.02 6.42
C ASN A 307 -5.97 -24.78 6.52
N LEU A 308 -6.99 -24.89 7.36
CA LEU A 308 -7.99 -23.86 7.61
C LEU A 308 -7.65 -23.04 8.83
N GLN A 309 -7.77 -21.72 8.71
CA GLN A 309 -7.59 -20.79 9.81
C GLN A 309 -8.70 -19.73 9.77
N ALA A 310 -8.98 -19.12 10.91
CA ALA A 310 -9.93 -18.01 11.00
C ALA A 310 -9.38 -16.86 11.83
N LEU A 311 -9.67 -15.65 11.39
CA LEU A 311 -9.63 -14.42 12.17
C LEU A 311 -11.07 -13.96 12.39
N SER A 312 -11.54 -14.06 13.63
CA SER A 312 -12.89 -13.66 14.02
C SER A 312 -12.85 -12.47 14.96
N HIS A 313 -13.59 -11.42 14.63
CA HIS A 313 -13.78 -10.26 15.49
C HIS A 313 -15.11 -10.33 16.22
N ALA A 314 -15.09 -10.12 17.54
CA ALA A 314 -16.28 -10.11 18.39
C ALA A 314 -16.25 -8.88 19.30
N THR A 315 -17.42 -8.35 19.65
CA THR A 315 -17.54 -7.36 20.73
C THR A 315 -17.81 -8.09 22.05
N VAL A 316 -17.34 -7.55 23.18
CA VAL A 316 -17.59 -8.14 24.51
C VAL A 316 -19.07 -8.49 24.68
N GLY A 317 -19.35 -9.74 25.08
CA GLY A 317 -20.70 -10.29 25.21
C GLY A 317 -21.11 -11.17 24.02
N GLN A 318 -20.43 -11.07 22.89
CA GLN A 318 -20.63 -11.93 21.73
C GLN A 318 -19.67 -13.11 21.75
N TYR A 319 -20.15 -14.28 21.36
CA TYR A 319 -19.36 -15.50 21.35
C TYR A 319 -19.55 -16.25 20.05
N LEU A 320 -18.44 -16.73 19.49
CA LEU A 320 -18.51 -17.57 18.32
C LEU A 320 -19.21 -18.91 18.64
N PRO A 321 -20.18 -19.36 17.82
CA PRO A 321 -20.88 -20.62 18.01
C PRO A 321 -19.95 -21.83 18.13
N ALA A 322 -20.38 -22.82 18.92
CA ALA A 322 -19.60 -24.04 19.11
C ALA A 322 -19.48 -24.87 17.83
N SER A 323 -20.47 -24.82 16.93
CA SER A 323 -20.41 -25.47 15.61
C SER A 323 -19.20 -24.96 14.83
N LEU A 324 -19.11 -23.64 14.66
CA LEU A 324 -18.04 -22.99 13.91
C LEU A 324 -16.67 -23.15 14.58
N LYS A 325 -16.60 -23.04 15.91
CA LYS A 325 -15.35 -23.26 16.67
C LYS A 325 -14.74 -24.65 16.41
N LYS A 326 -15.56 -25.69 16.23
CA LYS A 326 -15.10 -27.06 15.96
C LYS A 326 -14.57 -27.24 14.54
N LEU A 327 -14.92 -26.36 13.61
CA LEU A 327 -14.48 -26.46 12.22
C LEU A 327 -13.02 -26.06 12.05
N PHE A 328 -12.55 -25.08 12.84
CA PHE A 328 -11.20 -24.53 12.76
C PHE A 328 -10.24 -25.19 13.75
N PRO A 329 -9.09 -25.73 13.29
CA PRO A 329 -8.03 -26.25 14.17
C PRO A 329 -7.47 -25.17 15.12
N SER A 330 -7.40 -23.93 14.64
CA SER A 330 -6.99 -22.77 15.41
C SER A 330 -7.75 -21.54 14.92
N ILE A 331 -8.15 -20.68 15.86
CA ILE A 331 -8.86 -19.44 15.58
C ILE A 331 -8.21 -18.28 16.32
N ILE A 332 -7.90 -17.22 15.57
CA ILE A 332 -7.54 -15.92 16.13
C ILE A 332 -8.85 -15.20 16.42
N SER A 333 -9.33 -15.30 17.66
CA SER A 333 -10.51 -14.56 18.11
C SER A 333 -10.07 -13.29 18.82
N ILE A 334 -10.52 -12.15 18.30
CA ILE A 334 -10.23 -10.83 18.85
C ILE A 334 -11.50 -10.28 19.48
N MET A 335 -11.43 -10.06 20.79
CA MET A 335 -12.52 -9.49 21.58
C MET A 335 -12.30 -7.99 21.75
N TRP A 336 -13.26 -7.20 21.30
CA TRP A 336 -13.23 -5.74 21.34
C TRP A 336 -14.08 -5.22 22.49
N PRO A 337 -13.57 -4.28 23.31
CA PRO A 337 -14.39 -3.63 24.33
C PRO A 337 -15.53 -2.84 23.65
N ILE A 338 -16.65 -2.68 24.36
CA ILE A 338 -17.73 -1.80 23.93
C ILE A 338 -17.22 -0.36 23.99
N LEU A 339 -17.38 0.37 22.88
CA LEU A 339 -17.09 1.80 22.82
C LEU A 339 -18.37 2.56 23.17
N PHE A 340 -18.36 3.28 24.29
CA PHE A 340 -19.43 4.21 24.68
C PHE A 340 -19.25 5.60 24.07
N LEU A 341 -18.64 5.65 22.88
CA LEU A 341 -18.65 6.84 22.04
C LEU A 341 -19.96 6.81 21.26
N GLU A 342 -20.70 7.91 21.22
CA GLU A 342 -22.06 7.98 20.66
C GLU A 342 -22.12 7.57 19.15
N TYR A 343 -22.39 8.50 18.23
CA TYR A 343 -22.50 8.19 16.80
C TYR A 343 -21.21 7.56 16.21
N GLU A 344 -20.04 7.94 16.71
CA GLU A 344 -18.73 7.52 16.20
C GLU A 344 -18.35 6.09 16.61
N GLY A 345 -18.93 5.56 17.70
CA GLY A 345 -18.50 4.30 18.31
C GLY A 345 -18.56 3.12 17.35
N ASN A 346 -19.63 3.02 16.57
CA ASN A 346 -19.83 1.94 15.59
C ASN A 346 -18.79 1.99 14.45
N PHE A 347 -18.49 3.19 13.94
CA PHE A 347 -17.50 3.37 12.88
C PHE A 347 -16.09 3.09 13.38
N ILE A 348 -15.74 3.59 14.56
CA ILE A 348 -14.44 3.32 15.18
C ILE A 348 -14.26 1.82 15.41
N GLN A 349 -15.30 1.12 15.89
CA GLN A 349 -15.26 -0.33 16.06
C GLN A 349 -14.94 -1.04 14.74
N LYS A 350 -15.61 -0.64 13.65
CA LYS A 350 -15.34 -1.17 12.30
C LYS A 350 -13.89 -0.89 11.86
N PHE A 351 -13.41 0.34 12.02
CA PHE A 351 -12.05 0.73 11.63
C PHE A 351 -10.97 0.01 12.43
N GLN A 352 -11.20 -0.24 13.73
CA GLN A 352 -10.32 -1.03 14.56
C GLN A 352 -10.24 -2.49 14.09
N ARG A 353 -11.38 -3.09 13.72
CA ARG A 353 -11.44 -4.45 13.13
C ARG A 353 -10.61 -4.49 11.85
N GLU A 354 -10.86 -3.58 10.91
CA GLU A 354 -10.12 -3.49 9.64
C GLU A 354 -8.61 -3.27 9.83
N LEU A 355 -8.20 -2.37 10.73
CA LEU A 355 -6.79 -2.11 11.00
C LEU A 355 -6.11 -3.32 11.66
N SER A 356 -6.80 -4.00 12.57
CA SER A 356 -6.32 -5.25 13.17
C SER A 356 -6.15 -6.34 12.12
N THR A 357 -7.13 -6.55 11.25
CA THR A 357 -7.03 -7.48 10.12
C THR A 357 -5.84 -7.12 9.25
N LYS A 358 -5.69 -5.85 8.89
CA LYS A 358 -4.55 -5.35 8.10
C LYS A 358 -3.21 -5.69 8.75
N TRP A 359 -3.04 -5.42 10.04
CA TRP A 359 -1.79 -5.76 10.74
C TRP A 359 -1.50 -7.26 10.75
N ILE A 360 -2.52 -8.08 10.97
CA ILE A 360 -2.36 -9.54 10.95
C ILE A 360 -1.99 -10.01 9.56
N LEU A 361 -2.73 -9.62 8.52
CA LEU A 361 -2.45 -10.02 7.14
C LEU A 361 -1.08 -9.53 6.68
N ASN A 362 -0.74 -8.26 6.90
CA ASN A 362 0.59 -7.73 6.56
C ASN A 362 1.70 -8.49 7.28
N THR A 363 1.50 -8.90 8.54
CA THR A 363 2.47 -9.73 9.29
C THR A 363 2.57 -11.14 8.70
N VAL A 364 1.42 -11.75 8.37
CA VAL A 364 1.33 -13.11 7.82
C VAL A 364 1.94 -13.19 6.43
N SER A 365 1.50 -12.37 5.48
CA SER A 365 2.02 -12.39 4.11
C SER A 365 3.50 -12.04 4.06
N THR A 366 3.94 -11.04 4.84
CA THR A 366 5.36 -10.68 4.93
C THR A 366 6.19 -11.79 5.55
N GLY A 367 5.75 -12.32 6.69
CA GLY A 367 6.45 -13.42 7.38
C GLY A 367 6.51 -14.69 6.54
N ALA A 368 5.45 -15.03 5.82
CA ALA A 368 5.40 -16.19 4.94
C ALA A 368 6.42 -16.06 3.79
N HIS A 369 6.56 -14.87 3.18
CA HIS A 369 7.57 -14.62 2.14
C HIS A 369 9.00 -14.54 2.69
N VAL A 370 9.18 -14.10 3.95
CA VAL A 370 10.46 -14.23 4.66
C VAL A 370 10.84 -15.71 4.82
N LEU A 371 9.89 -16.57 5.20
CA LEU A 371 10.10 -18.02 5.29
C LEU A 371 10.35 -18.67 3.91
N LYS A 372 9.69 -18.19 2.84
CA LYS A 372 9.94 -18.59 1.44
C LYS A 372 11.33 -18.17 0.92
N GLY A 373 12.08 -17.35 1.68
CA GLY A 373 13.44 -16.92 1.32
C GLY A 373 13.47 -15.82 0.26
N LYS A 374 12.46 -14.95 0.23
CA LYS A 374 12.36 -13.79 -0.69
C LYS A 374 13.00 -12.51 -0.14
N ILE A 375 13.45 -12.54 1.12
CA ILE A 375 14.01 -11.40 1.85
C ILE A 375 15.44 -11.72 2.28
N LEU A 376 16.34 -10.74 2.11
CA LEU A 376 17.72 -10.81 2.61
C LEU A 376 17.91 -9.71 3.65
N ARG A 377 18.32 -10.08 4.87
CA ARG A 377 18.30 -9.18 6.03
C ARG A 377 16.91 -8.56 6.20
N ASN A 378 16.76 -7.27 5.90
CA ASN A 378 15.51 -6.52 5.88
C ASN A 378 15.21 -5.89 4.50
N TYR A 379 15.79 -6.42 3.41
CA TYR A 379 15.61 -5.93 2.04
C TYR A 379 14.78 -6.91 1.19
N MET A 380 13.87 -6.34 0.40
CA MET A 380 13.05 -7.05 -0.58
C MET A 380 13.88 -7.35 -1.83
N VAL A 381 14.63 -8.45 -1.78
CA VAL A 381 15.57 -8.78 -2.85
C VAL A 381 14.92 -9.37 -4.08
N ASP A 382 13.62 -9.70 -4.04
CA ASP A 382 12.85 -10.20 -5.20
C ASP A 382 11.71 -9.27 -5.61
N LEU A 383 11.84 -7.96 -5.36
CA LEU A 383 10.83 -6.99 -5.78
C LEU A 383 10.68 -6.94 -7.31
N ARG A 384 9.48 -6.65 -7.81
CA ARG A 384 9.27 -6.35 -9.24
C ARG A 384 9.53 -4.87 -9.51
N VAL A 385 10.27 -4.57 -10.58
CA VAL A 385 10.59 -3.19 -10.97
C VAL A 385 9.46 -2.63 -11.84
N SER A 386 8.33 -2.30 -11.21
CA SER A 386 7.08 -1.90 -11.92
C SER A 386 6.80 -0.40 -11.91
N ASN A 387 7.63 0.40 -11.25
CA ASN A 387 7.54 1.87 -11.26
C ASN A 387 8.89 2.50 -10.91
N SER A 388 8.99 3.83 -11.05
CA SER A 388 10.22 4.58 -10.80
C SER A 388 10.73 4.47 -9.36
N LYS A 389 9.82 4.46 -8.38
CA LYS A 389 10.17 4.24 -6.96
C LYS A 389 10.82 2.87 -6.75
N LEU A 390 10.29 1.82 -7.37
CA LEU A 390 10.83 0.46 -7.28
C LEU A 390 12.12 0.28 -8.07
N PHE A 391 12.28 0.99 -9.19
CA PHE A 391 13.53 1.05 -9.95
C PHE A 391 14.67 1.64 -9.11
N TRP A 392 14.47 2.81 -8.52
CA TRP A 392 15.50 3.44 -7.67
C TRP A 392 15.74 2.66 -6.37
N ARG A 393 14.71 1.99 -5.85
CA ARG A 393 14.86 1.08 -4.72
C ARG A 393 15.73 -0.13 -5.08
N ALA A 394 15.54 -0.73 -6.26
CA ALA A 394 16.39 -1.81 -6.74
C ALA A 394 17.85 -1.35 -6.77
N VAL A 395 18.16 -0.21 -7.41
CA VAL A 395 19.51 0.36 -7.43
C VAL A 395 20.06 0.58 -6.01
N SER A 396 19.27 1.15 -5.11
CA SER A 396 19.67 1.37 -3.71
C SER A 396 19.99 0.07 -2.97
N ILE A 397 19.19 -0.99 -3.17
CA ILE A 397 19.44 -2.32 -2.59
C ILE A 397 20.76 -2.88 -3.13
N LEU A 398 21.01 -2.77 -4.44
CA LEU A 398 22.26 -3.21 -5.05
C LEU A 398 23.47 -2.50 -4.44
N GLN A 399 23.42 -1.18 -4.31
CA GLN A 399 24.52 -0.40 -3.71
C GLN A 399 24.79 -0.85 -2.27
N ARG A 400 23.74 -0.94 -1.43
CA ARG A 400 23.90 -1.29 -0.02
C ARG A 400 24.43 -2.71 0.20
N LEU A 401 24.01 -3.67 -0.61
CA LEU A 401 24.40 -5.07 -0.45
C LEU A 401 25.74 -5.41 -1.11
N THR A 402 26.16 -4.66 -2.13
CA THR A 402 27.38 -4.96 -2.89
C THR A 402 28.55 -4.02 -2.61
N GLY A 403 28.28 -2.82 -2.09
CA GLY A 403 29.26 -1.75 -1.89
C GLY A 403 29.69 -1.03 -3.17
N HIS A 404 29.06 -1.31 -4.31
CA HIS A 404 29.39 -0.67 -5.58
C HIS A 404 28.75 0.71 -5.75
N SER A 405 29.32 1.51 -6.67
CA SER A 405 28.78 2.84 -7.02
C SER A 405 27.42 2.74 -7.69
N GLN A 406 26.63 3.82 -7.61
CA GLN A 406 25.31 3.90 -8.23
C GLN A 406 25.38 3.60 -9.73
N ALA A 407 26.36 4.17 -10.44
CA ALA A 407 26.55 3.95 -11.88
C ALA A 407 26.77 2.46 -12.20
N LYS A 408 27.64 1.77 -11.45
CA LYS A 408 27.89 0.34 -11.66
C LYS A 408 26.65 -0.52 -11.35
N CYS A 409 25.91 -0.19 -10.30
CA CYS A 409 24.67 -0.87 -9.96
C CYS A 409 23.57 -0.64 -11.00
N LEU A 410 23.48 0.57 -11.56
CA LEU A 410 22.55 0.92 -12.61
C LEU A 410 22.87 0.15 -13.89
N ASP A 411 24.13 0.16 -14.36
CA ASP A 411 24.55 -0.58 -15.55
C ASP A 411 24.29 -2.09 -15.40
N ALA A 412 24.62 -2.68 -14.25
CA ALA A 412 24.34 -4.09 -14.01
C ALA A 412 22.83 -4.40 -14.00
N LEU A 413 22.02 -3.52 -13.42
CA LEU A 413 20.56 -3.66 -13.42
C LEU A 413 20.00 -3.60 -14.85
N LEU A 414 20.44 -2.63 -15.65
CA LEU A 414 20.05 -2.50 -17.04
C LEU A 414 20.50 -3.71 -17.87
N GLN A 415 21.72 -4.21 -17.66
CA GLN A 415 22.18 -5.41 -18.36
C GLN A 415 21.27 -6.62 -18.09
N VAL A 416 20.78 -6.81 -16.86
CA VAL A 416 19.81 -7.87 -16.56
C VAL A 416 18.43 -7.59 -17.16
N ILE A 417 17.97 -6.33 -17.14
CA ILE A 417 16.70 -5.91 -17.73
C ILE A 417 16.69 -6.13 -19.25
N TYR A 418 17.81 -5.95 -19.94
CA TYR A 418 17.87 -6.06 -21.41
C TYR A 418 18.48 -7.38 -21.92
N ASP A 419 19.01 -8.25 -21.05
CA ASP A 419 19.52 -9.58 -21.45
C ASP A 419 18.51 -10.35 -22.34
N PRO A 420 18.94 -10.97 -23.46
CA PRO A 420 20.34 -11.18 -23.91
C PRO A 420 20.97 -10.01 -24.72
N GLN A 421 20.28 -8.89 -24.88
CA GLN A 421 20.84 -7.73 -25.58
C GLN A 421 21.99 -7.12 -24.75
N PRO A 422 23.17 -6.85 -25.35
CA PRO A 422 24.25 -6.17 -24.66
C PRO A 422 23.88 -4.72 -24.35
N LEU A 423 24.35 -4.20 -23.21
CA LEU A 423 24.10 -2.82 -22.81
C LEU A 423 24.81 -1.83 -23.75
N SER A 424 24.04 -1.10 -24.55
CA SER A 424 24.50 -0.03 -25.44
C SER A 424 24.28 1.35 -24.81
N ASP A 425 24.95 2.37 -25.37
CA ASP A 425 24.74 3.77 -24.94
C ASP A 425 23.34 4.28 -25.27
N GLU A 426 22.72 3.73 -26.31
CA GLU A 426 21.31 3.98 -26.63
C GLU A 426 20.40 3.52 -25.50
N ILE A 427 20.62 2.31 -24.95
CA ILE A 427 19.86 1.81 -23.80
C ILE A 427 20.09 2.72 -22.60
N ARG A 428 21.33 3.10 -22.29
CA ARG A 428 21.64 3.98 -21.15
C ARG A 428 20.95 5.35 -21.24
N ALA A 429 20.72 5.83 -22.45
CA ALA A 429 20.09 7.13 -22.70
C ALA A 429 18.55 7.09 -22.67
N LEU A 430 17.92 5.91 -22.59
CA LEU A 430 16.47 5.80 -22.52
C LEU A 430 15.90 6.38 -21.23
N GLU A 431 14.66 6.84 -21.30
CA GLU A 431 13.93 7.22 -20.10
C GLU A 431 13.67 6.01 -19.19
N ILE A 432 13.66 6.26 -17.87
CA ILE A 432 13.39 5.25 -16.84
C ILE A 432 12.04 4.55 -17.07
N SER A 433 11.05 5.27 -17.60
CA SER A 433 9.74 4.73 -17.98
C SER A 433 9.88 3.53 -18.92
N ARG A 434 10.82 3.57 -19.87
CA ARG A 434 11.07 2.50 -20.83
C ARG A 434 11.72 1.28 -20.19
N HIS A 435 12.66 1.51 -19.27
CA HIS A 435 13.26 0.42 -18.49
C HIS A 435 12.23 -0.31 -17.64
N ILE A 436 11.30 0.43 -17.02
CA ILE A 436 10.24 -0.14 -16.18
C ILE A 436 9.31 -1.05 -17.00
N VAL A 437 8.91 -0.64 -18.21
CA VAL A 437 8.05 -1.45 -19.07
C VAL A 437 8.71 -2.81 -19.34
N VAL A 438 9.98 -2.81 -19.75
CA VAL A 438 10.73 -4.06 -20.02
C VAL A 438 10.94 -4.87 -18.73
N ALA A 439 11.25 -4.21 -17.62
CA ALA A 439 11.51 -4.88 -16.36
C ALA A 439 10.27 -5.51 -15.72
N THR A 440 9.07 -4.98 -16.00
CA THR A 440 7.79 -5.47 -15.45
C THR A 440 7.47 -6.89 -15.94
N GLU A 441 7.89 -7.22 -17.15
CA GLU A 441 7.71 -8.55 -17.77
C GLU A 441 8.77 -9.56 -17.29
N LYS A 442 9.82 -9.09 -16.62
CA LYS A 442 10.91 -9.95 -16.13
C LYS A 442 10.70 -10.33 -14.67
N SER A 443 11.05 -11.58 -14.35
CA SER A 443 11.10 -12.08 -12.98
C SER A 443 12.53 -12.05 -12.45
N LYS A 444 12.71 -11.95 -11.12
CA LYS A 444 14.01 -12.11 -10.46
C LYS A 444 15.11 -11.15 -10.97
N VAL A 445 14.76 -9.94 -11.41
CA VAL A 445 15.70 -8.93 -11.91
C VAL A 445 16.75 -8.54 -10.85
N VAL A 446 16.30 -8.13 -9.66
CA VAL A 446 17.18 -7.70 -8.56
C VAL A 446 18.11 -8.82 -8.04
N PRO A 447 17.64 -10.06 -7.75
CA PRO A 447 18.52 -11.09 -7.24
C PRO A 447 19.52 -11.59 -8.30
N MET A 448 19.14 -11.63 -9.58
CA MET A 448 20.10 -11.90 -10.67
C MET A 448 21.19 -10.82 -10.71
N THR A 449 20.79 -9.54 -10.66
CA THR A 449 21.74 -8.42 -10.66
C THR A 449 22.69 -8.47 -9.46
N LEU A 450 22.18 -8.83 -8.27
CA LEU A 450 23.01 -9.04 -7.09
C LEU A 450 24.06 -10.14 -7.31
N LEU A 451 23.68 -11.28 -7.87
CA LEU A 451 24.61 -12.38 -8.13
C LEU A 451 25.69 -11.98 -9.15
N CYS A 452 25.30 -11.33 -10.25
CA CYS A 452 26.24 -10.78 -11.23
C CYS A 452 27.27 -9.86 -10.56
N LEU A 453 26.82 -8.94 -9.70
CA LEU A 453 27.71 -8.01 -8.99
C LEU A 453 28.58 -8.68 -7.92
N LEU A 454 28.04 -9.64 -7.16
CA LEU A 454 28.75 -10.31 -6.08
C LEU A 454 29.80 -11.30 -6.57
N ARG A 455 29.54 -11.97 -7.71
CA ARG A 455 30.40 -13.04 -8.24
C ARG A 455 31.13 -12.68 -9.52
N SER A 456 30.85 -11.50 -10.09
CA SER A 456 31.36 -11.09 -11.40
C SER A 456 31.09 -12.14 -12.49
N CYS A 457 29.86 -12.67 -12.50
CA CYS A 457 29.42 -13.71 -13.43
C CYS A 457 28.43 -13.16 -14.47
N SER A 458 28.19 -13.93 -15.54
CA SER A 458 27.18 -13.58 -16.57
C SER A 458 25.75 -13.67 -16.02
N VAL A 459 24.79 -13.10 -16.75
CA VAL A 459 23.36 -13.18 -16.42
C VAL A 459 22.88 -14.63 -16.44
N GLN A 460 23.34 -15.41 -17.42
CA GLN A 460 23.01 -16.83 -17.56
C GLN A 460 23.55 -17.64 -16.38
N GLU A 461 24.79 -17.39 -15.94
CA GLU A 461 25.36 -18.08 -14.78
C GLU A 461 24.62 -17.70 -13.48
N ALA A 462 24.26 -16.42 -13.32
CA ALA A 462 23.45 -15.96 -12.19
C ALA A 462 22.07 -16.65 -12.17
N GLN A 463 21.43 -16.78 -13.34
CA GLN A 463 20.16 -17.49 -13.48
C GLN A 463 20.29 -18.97 -13.09
N SER A 464 21.27 -19.68 -13.64
CA SER A 464 21.50 -21.10 -13.30
C SER A 464 21.75 -21.30 -11.79
N ARG A 465 22.45 -20.36 -11.14
CA ARG A 465 22.66 -20.40 -9.67
C ARG A 465 21.36 -20.21 -8.88
N LEU A 466 20.46 -19.33 -9.33
CA LEU A 466 19.15 -19.16 -8.70
C LEU A 466 18.28 -20.40 -8.87
N GLU A 467 18.31 -21.03 -10.05
CA GLU A 467 17.55 -22.24 -10.35
C GLU A 467 18.06 -23.46 -9.57
N ALA A 468 19.38 -23.57 -9.37
CA ALA A 468 19.99 -24.63 -8.58
C ALA A 468 19.81 -24.45 -7.06
N SER A 469 19.36 -23.28 -6.60
CA SER A 469 19.24 -22.97 -5.17
C SER A 469 17.81 -23.20 -4.65
N PRO A 470 17.65 -23.65 -3.38
CA PRO A 470 16.32 -23.90 -2.81
C PRO A 470 15.51 -22.62 -2.60
N SER A 471 16.17 -21.46 -2.50
CA SER A 471 15.53 -20.14 -2.43
C SER A 471 16.49 -19.05 -2.91
N ILE A 472 15.94 -17.87 -3.21
CA ILE A 472 16.71 -16.68 -3.58
C ILE A 472 17.69 -16.31 -2.46
N ARG A 473 17.22 -16.30 -1.21
CA ARG A 473 18.07 -16.04 -0.05
C ARG A 473 19.24 -17.02 0.03
N ALA A 474 19.01 -18.33 -0.18
CA ALA A 474 20.08 -19.32 -0.15
C ALA A 474 21.16 -19.06 -1.21
N ALA A 475 20.76 -18.68 -2.44
CA ALA A 475 21.70 -18.33 -3.51
C ALA A 475 22.57 -17.11 -3.16
N LEU A 476 21.93 -16.09 -2.56
CA LEU A 476 22.59 -14.85 -2.17
C LEU A 476 23.53 -15.05 -0.96
N ASP A 477 23.08 -15.78 0.07
CA ASP A 477 23.90 -16.07 1.26
C ASP A 477 25.16 -16.88 0.90
N ALA A 478 25.04 -17.86 0.01
CA ALA A 478 26.19 -18.61 -0.51
C ALA A 478 27.19 -17.71 -1.25
N SER A 479 26.71 -16.64 -1.88
CA SER A 479 27.55 -15.69 -2.62
C SER A 479 28.16 -14.59 -1.75
N LEU A 480 27.56 -14.30 -0.59
CA LEU A 480 28.06 -13.32 0.38
C LEU A 480 29.14 -13.89 1.30
N ASN A 481 29.10 -15.19 1.59
CA ASN A 481 29.96 -15.84 2.60
C ASN A 481 31.27 -16.44 2.04
N LEU A 482 31.69 -16.08 0.83
CA LEU A 482 32.93 -16.60 0.26
C LEU A 482 34.18 -16.01 0.94
N PRO A 483 35.19 -16.84 1.24
CA PRO A 483 36.43 -16.37 1.84
C PRO A 483 37.17 -15.47 0.85
N GLY A 484 37.22 -14.16 1.15
CA GLY A 484 37.90 -13.16 0.32
C GLY A 484 37.36 -11.73 0.47
N ARG A 485 36.10 -11.55 0.88
CA ARG A 485 35.57 -10.22 1.23
C ARG A 485 35.70 -9.99 2.75
N LYS A 486 36.72 -9.22 3.15
CA LYS A 486 36.76 -8.63 4.50
C LYS A 486 35.44 -7.89 4.74
N ARG A 487 34.81 -8.12 5.90
CA ARG A 487 33.75 -7.25 6.44
C ARG A 487 34.35 -5.87 6.74
N GLY A 488 34.63 -5.09 5.71
CA GLY A 488 35.02 -3.68 5.85
C GLY A 488 33.77 -2.84 5.70
N ALA A 489 33.24 -2.36 6.83
CA ALA A 489 32.29 -1.23 7.00
C ALA A 489 31.18 -1.47 8.06
N GLU A 490 31.39 -2.27 9.10
CA GLU A 490 30.41 -2.36 10.22
C GLU A 490 31.05 -2.27 11.63
N GLN A 491 32.24 -1.65 11.77
CA GLN A 491 32.85 -1.44 13.09
C GLN A 491 33.28 0.00 13.43
N SER A 492 33.03 1.02 12.58
CA SER A 492 33.45 2.40 12.90
C SER A 492 32.38 3.29 13.54
N ASP A 493 31.08 2.99 13.41
CA ASP A 493 30.04 3.97 13.81
C ASP A 493 29.47 3.72 15.22
N ALA A 494 29.95 2.71 15.94
CA ALA A 494 29.53 2.43 17.32
C ALA A 494 30.53 2.93 18.39
N ALA A 495 31.68 3.49 17.99
CA ALA A 495 32.75 3.90 18.91
C ALA A 495 32.95 5.42 19.02
N ALA A 496 32.31 6.23 18.17
CA ALA A 496 32.52 7.69 18.15
C ALA A 496 31.56 8.50 19.05
N ASP A 497 30.58 7.87 19.70
CA ASP A 497 29.54 8.57 20.50
C ASP A 497 29.66 8.30 22.02
N ARG A 498 30.87 7.92 22.47
CA ARG A 498 31.21 7.77 23.90
C ARG A 498 32.57 8.38 24.23
N SER A 499 32.81 9.62 23.79
CA SER A 499 33.83 10.48 24.40
C SER A 499 33.69 11.91 23.89
N THR A 500 32.83 12.69 24.56
CA THR A 500 33.01 14.11 24.94
C THR A 500 31.76 14.58 25.65
#